data_AF-A0A7T8KEL7-F1
#
_entry.id   AF-A0A7T8KEL7-F1
#
_cell.length_a   1.000
_cell.length_b   1.000
_cell.length_c   1.000
_cell.angle_alpha   90.00
_cell.angle_beta   90.00
_cell.angle_gamma   90.00
#
_symmetry.space_group_name_H-M   'P 1'
#
loop_
_entity.id
_entity.type
_entity.pdbx_description
1 polymer ?
#
loop_
_entity_poly.entity_id
_entity_poly.type
_entity_poly.pdbx_seq_one_letter_code
_entity_poly.pdbx_strand_id
1 'polypeptide(L)'
;MAAYGNLQPVIWNEQERRCAVIQILCIKGNTISNTQVSELLGIDRRRVAELRQQLKDRAVVDRAFRPSSSARKARTPDFIRRVSDIFEHDPSRSIRDVAKELDVSHVTLLACVNEDLRCHSYSKHIDFAPKTHRSPSSPDFNPMDYFFW
;
A
#
# COMPACT_ATOMS: atom_id res chain seq x y z
N MET A 1 6.42 -49.30 -2.39
CA MET A 1 5.65 -48.04 -2.27
C MET A 1 6.56 -46.95 -1.73
N ALA A 2 7.03 -46.04 -2.58
CA ALA A 2 7.66 -44.79 -2.14
C ALA A 2 7.02 -43.64 -2.90
N ALA A 3 5.88 -43.16 -2.39
CA ALA A 3 5.04 -42.12 -3.01
C ALA A 3 5.60 -40.70 -2.84
N TYR A 4 6.92 -40.54 -2.77
CA TYR A 4 7.58 -39.26 -2.46
C TYR A 4 8.50 -38.75 -3.57
N GLY A 5 8.65 -39.49 -4.68
CA GLY A 5 9.63 -39.18 -5.73
C GLY A 5 9.38 -37.89 -6.53
N ASN A 6 8.18 -37.28 -6.44
CA ASN A 6 7.77 -36.15 -7.29
C ASN A 6 7.24 -34.95 -6.49
N LEU A 7 7.63 -34.80 -5.23
CA LEU A 7 7.26 -33.59 -4.48
C LEU A 7 8.14 -32.43 -4.95
N GLN A 8 7.51 -31.42 -5.55
CA GLN A 8 8.18 -30.15 -5.84
C GLN A 8 8.72 -29.55 -4.54
N PRO A 9 9.93 -28.97 -4.53
CA PRO A 9 10.45 -28.30 -3.34
C PRO A 9 9.47 -27.20 -2.92
N VAL A 10 8.87 -27.37 -1.75
CA VAL A 10 7.94 -26.38 -1.22
C VAL A 10 8.73 -25.11 -0.94
N ILE A 11 8.37 -24.01 -1.59
CA ILE A 11 8.97 -22.70 -1.31
C ILE A 11 8.26 -22.14 -0.09
N TRP A 12 8.88 -22.29 1.08
CA TRP A 12 8.27 -21.82 2.31
C TRP A 12 8.37 -20.30 2.38
N ASN A 13 7.26 -19.64 2.70
CA ASN A 13 7.28 -18.23 3.06
C ASN A 13 7.96 -18.05 4.44
N GLU A 14 8.34 -16.82 4.78
CA GLU A 14 9.08 -16.60 6.02
C GLU A 14 8.28 -16.97 7.28
N GLN A 15 6.95 -16.78 7.24
CA GLN A 15 6.10 -17.11 8.37
C GLN A 15 6.07 -18.62 8.62
N GLU A 16 5.92 -19.42 7.56
CA GLU A 16 5.98 -20.88 7.61
C GLU A 16 7.32 -21.37 8.16
N ARG A 17 8.43 -20.79 7.68
CA ARG A 17 9.78 -21.08 8.20
C ARG A 17 9.90 -20.81 9.69
N ARG A 18 9.38 -19.68 10.16
CA ARG A 18 9.39 -19.33 11.59
C ARG A 18 8.55 -20.30 12.41
N CYS A 19 7.31 -20.56 11.98
CA CYS A 19 6.40 -21.47 12.65
C CYS A 19 7.01 -22.87 12.82
N ALA A 20 7.63 -23.41 11.77
CA ALA A 20 8.27 -24.71 11.82
C ALA A 20 9.46 -24.77 12.80
N VAL A 21 10.31 -23.74 12.81
CA VAL A 21 11.41 -23.65 13.79
C VAL A 21 10.82 -23.67 15.21
N ILE A 22 9.83 -22.82 15.50
CA ILE A 22 9.21 -22.74 16.83
C ILE A 22 8.58 -24.07 17.21
N GLN A 23 7.83 -24.71 16.31
CA GLN A 23 7.21 -26.01 16.56
C GLN A 23 8.26 -27.08 16.91
N ILE A 24 9.36 -27.17 16.16
CA ILE A 24 10.44 -28.12 16.45
C ILE A 24 11.08 -27.82 17.80
N LEU A 25 11.33 -26.55 18.12
CA LEU A 25 11.89 -26.15 19.41
C LEU A 25 10.94 -26.50 20.57
N CYS A 26 9.65 -26.24 20.43
CA CYS A 26 8.63 -26.56 21.45
C CYS A 26 8.47 -28.07 21.65
N ILE A 27 8.31 -28.84 20.56
CA ILE A 27 8.12 -30.30 20.62
C ILE A 27 9.34 -30.98 21.24
N LYS A 28 10.56 -30.52 20.92
CA LYS A 28 11.80 -31.08 21.47
C LYS A 28 12.22 -30.47 22.80
N GLY A 29 11.39 -29.62 23.44
CA GLY A 29 11.71 -28.99 24.72
C GLY A 29 13.03 -28.20 24.68
N ASN A 30 13.36 -27.58 23.55
CA ASN A 30 14.60 -26.82 23.32
C ASN A 30 15.92 -27.62 23.46
N THR A 31 15.87 -28.96 23.42
CA THR A 31 17.05 -29.82 23.53
C THR A 31 17.82 -30.01 22.22
N ILE A 32 17.15 -29.79 21.08
CA ILE A 32 17.74 -29.92 19.74
C ILE A 32 18.79 -28.82 19.52
N SER A 33 19.87 -29.10 18.77
CA SER A 33 20.87 -28.08 18.44
C SER A 33 20.41 -27.15 17.31
N ASN A 34 20.96 -25.94 17.24
CA ASN A 34 20.66 -25.00 16.14
C ASN A 34 21.10 -25.57 14.77
N THR A 35 22.20 -26.32 14.74
CA THR A 35 22.71 -26.96 13.52
C THR A 35 21.72 -27.99 12.98
N GLN A 36 21.19 -28.87 13.84
CA GLN A 36 20.20 -29.87 13.43
C GLN A 36 18.91 -29.24 12.89
N VAL A 37 18.43 -28.15 13.50
CA VAL A 37 17.23 -27.45 13.00
C VAL A 37 17.51 -26.77 11.65
N SER A 38 18.70 -26.19 11.51
CA SER A 38 19.14 -25.55 10.27
C SER A 38 19.23 -26.55 9.12
N GLU A 39 19.83 -27.71 9.33
CA GLU A 39 19.91 -28.79 8.35
C GLU A 39 18.53 -29.36 8.01
N LEU A 40 17.67 -29.55 9.01
CA LEU A 40 16.33 -30.12 8.83
C LEU A 40 15.41 -29.20 7.99
N LEU A 41 15.51 -27.88 8.18
CA LEU A 41 14.60 -26.91 7.55
C LEU A 41 15.24 -26.11 6.41
N GLY A 42 16.56 -26.26 6.16
CA GLY A 42 17.29 -25.43 5.21
C GLY A 42 17.30 -23.94 5.57
N ILE A 43 17.21 -23.60 6.86
CA ILE A 43 17.18 -22.22 7.36
C ILE A 43 18.54 -21.86 7.92
N ASP A 44 18.97 -20.60 7.75
CA ASP A 44 20.23 -20.11 8.29
C ASP A 44 20.34 -20.29 9.82
N ARG A 45 21.51 -20.76 10.29
CA ARG A 45 21.78 -21.06 11.70
C ARG A 45 21.61 -19.84 12.62
N ARG A 46 21.98 -18.64 12.15
CA ARG A 46 21.80 -17.40 12.91
C ARG A 46 20.32 -17.10 13.09
N ARG A 47 19.51 -17.32 12.05
CA ARG A 47 18.05 -17.14 12.13
C ARG A 47 17.41 -18.07 13.15
N VAL A 48 17.85 -19.33 13.21
CA VAL A 48 17.40 -20.28 14.25
C VAL A 48 17.79 -19.80 15.65
N ALA A 49 19.02 -19.32 15.83
CA ALA A 49 19.50 -18.82 17.10
C ALA A 49 18.71 -17.59 17.59
N GLU A 50 18.40 -16.64 16.70
CA GLU A 50 17.56 -15.48 16.98
C GLU A 50 16.16 -15.90 17.45
N LEU A 51 15.51 -16.80 16.72
CA LEU A 51 14.17 -17.30 17.08
C LEU A 51 14.18 -18.04 18.41
N ARG A 52 15.21 -18.85 18.67
CA ARG A 52 15.39 -19.52 19.96
C ARG A 52 15.55 -18.53 21.10
N GLN A 53 16.29 -17.45 20.90
CA GLN A 53 16.45 -16.40 21.91
C GLN A 53 15.12 -15.67 22.15
N GLN A 54 14.39 -15.32 21.08
CA GLN A 54 13.07 -14.70 21.19
C GLN A 54 12.06 -15.58 21.95
N LEU A 55 12.14 -16.90 21.79
CA LEU A 55 11.26 -17.86 22.49
C LEU A 55 11.57 -17.96 23.99
N LYS A 56 12.81 -17.67 24.43
CA LYS A 56 13.12 -17.59 25.87
C LYS A 56 12.46 -16.39 26.52
N ASP A 57 12.42 -15.28 25.79
CA ASP A 57 11.97 -13.99 26.33
C ASP A 57 10.45 -13.82 26.22
N ARG A 58 9.80 -14.50 25.26
CA ARG A 58 8.36 -14.36 24.98
C ARG A 58 7.74 -15.69 24.53
N ALA A 59 6.54 -15.99 25.03
CA ALA A 59 5.76 -17.15 24.60
C ALA A 59 5.24 -17.03 23.16
N VAL A 60 5.11 -15.80 22.65
CA VAL A 60 4.67 -15.51 21.27
C VAL A 60 5.77 -14.77 20.55
N VAL A 61 6.32 -15.39 19.50
CA VAL A 61 7.39 -14.82 18.65
C VAL A 61 6.76 -14.20 17.42
N ASP A 62 6.06 -13.09 17.64
CA ASP A 62 5.58 -12.24 16.54
C ASP A 62 6.67 -11.26 16.12
N ARG A 63 6.63 -10.87 14.84
CA ARG A 63 7.42 -9.73 14.39
C ARG A 63 6.91 -8.47 15.06
N ALA A 64 7.84 -7.62 15.49
CA ALA A 64 7.51 -6.24 15.81
C ALA A 64 6.78 -5.63 14.60
N PHE A 65 5.59 -5.08 14.86
CA PHE A 65 4.88 -4.30 13.86
C PHE A 65 5.82 -3.22 13.36
N ARG A 66 6.18 -3.29 12.07
CA ARG A 66 6.85 -2.19 11.41
C ARG A 66 5.72 -1.27 10.95
N PRO A 67 5.53 -0.08 11.56
CA PRO A 67 4.58 0.85 11.01
C PRO A 67 4.94 1.07 9.55
N SER A 68 3.94 0.94 8.67
CA SER A 68 4.11 1.40 7.30
C SER A 68 4.60 2.85 7.37
N SER A 69 5.45 3.26 6.44
CA SER A 69 6.27 4.48 6.50
C SER A 69 5.50 5.82 6.49
N SER A 70 4.39 5.95 7.22
CA SER A 70 3.46 7.07 7.14
C SER A 70 3.72 8.20 8.13
N ALA A 71 4.71 8.08 9.02
CA ALA A 71 4.96 9.11 10.05
C ALA A 71 5.45 10.46 9.49
N ARG A 72 5.88 10.52 8.23
CA ARG A 72 6.33 11.77 7.57
C ARG A 72 5.63 11.99 6.22
N LYS A 73 4.30 11.89 6.18
CA LYS A 73 3.56 12.35 5.00
C LYS A 73 3.39 13.86 5.09
N ALA A 74 3.88 14.59 4.09
CA ALA A 74 3.60 16.03 3.93
C ALA A 74 2.08 16.31 3.80
N ARG A 75 1.30 15.30 3.40
CA ARG A 75 -0.15 15.31 3.28
C ARG A 75 -0.83 15.02 4.62
N THR A 76 -0.72 15.95 5.57
CA THR A 76 -1.47 15.89 6.83
C THR A 76 -2.95 16.24 6.59
N PRO A 77 -3.89 15.84 7.47
CA PRO A 77 -5.29 16.23 7.34
C PRO A 77 -5.49 17.75 7.22
N ASP A 78 -4.74 18.54 7.99
CA ASP A 78 -4.79 20.01 7.94
C ASP A 78 -4.24 20.58 6.63
N PHE A 79 -3.25 19.92 6.02
CA PHE A 79 -2.78 20.27 4.70
C PHE A 79 -3.88 20.01 3.65
N ILE A 80 -4.51 18.84 3.68
CA ILE A 80 -5.57 18.46 2.73
C ILE A 80 -6.74 19.45 2.81
N ARG A 81 -7.17 19.84 4.03
CA ARG A 81 -8.24 20.83 4.23
C ARG A 81 -7.90 22.18 3.60
N ARG A 82 -6.70 22.71 3.86
CA ARG A 82 -6.25 23.98 3.26
C ARG A 82 -6.24 23.93 1.74
N VAL A 83 -5.83 22.82 1.14
CA VAL A 83 -5.88 22.64 -0.32
C VAL A 83 -7.33 22.60 -0.81
N SER A 84 -8.23 21.91 -0.11
CA SER A 84 -9.67 21.90 -0.42
C SER A 84 -10.24 23.31 -0.42
N ASP A 85 -9.98 24.07 0.65
CA ASP A 85 -10.49 25.43 0.80
C ASP A 85 -10.06 26.32 -0.38
N ILE A 86 -8.79 26.25 -0.80
CA ILE A 86 -8.27 27.05 -1.93
C ILE A 86 -9.04 26.74 -3.23
N PHE A 87 -9.27 25.47 -3.55
CA PHE A 87 -9.96 25.07 -4.78
C PHE A 87 -11.48 25.22 -4.71
N GLU A 88 -12.07 25.22 -3.52
CA GLU A 88 -13.49 25.53 -3.32
C GLU A 88 -13.78 27.03 -3.55
N HIS A 89 -12.86 27.91 -3.13
CA HIS A 89 -13.03 29.36 -3.30
C HIS A 89 -12.67 29.84 -4.71
N ASP A 90 -11.64 29.25 -5.33
CA ASP A 90 -11.26 29.56 -6.71
C ASP A 90 -10.79 28.30 -7.46
N PRO A 91 -11.70 27.62 -8.19
CA PRO A 91 -11.39 26.37 -8.88
C PRO A 91 -10.52 26.57 -10.13
N SER A 92 -10.32 27.81 -10.60
CA SER A 92 -9.54 28.11 -11.81
C SER A 92 -8.04 28.22 -11.53
N ARG A 93 -7.62 28.17 -10.26
CA ARG A 93 -6.21 28.29 -9.89
C ARG A 93 -5.40 27.11 -10.41
N SER A 94 -4.22 27.43 -10.93
CA SER A 94 -3.25 26.42 -11.35
C SER A 94 -2.66 25.69 -10.14
N ILE A 95 -2.60 24.36 -10.21
CA ILE A 95 -1.92 23.50 -9.22
C ILE A 95 -0.46 23.97 -9.00
N ARG A 96 0.22 24.45 -10.05
CA ARG A 96 1.61 24.92 -9.92
C ARG A 96 1.74 26.17 -9.05
N ASP A 97 0.77 27.07 -9.11
CA ASP A 97 0.82 28.33 -8.37
C ASP A 97 0.42 28.10 -6.91
N VAL A 98 -0.59 27.26 -6.66
CA VAL A 98 -0.93 26.80 -5.31
C VAL A 98 0.22 26.03 -4.67
N ALA A 99 0.96 25.23 -5.44
CA ALA A 99 2.13 24.50 -4.93
C ALA A 99 3.25 25.45 -4.47
N LYS A 100 3.49 26.54 -5.22
CA LYS A 100 4.46 27.57 -4.84
C LYS A 100 4.00 28.34 -3.60
N GLU A 101 2.72 28.66 -3.50
CA GLU A 101 2.15 29.37 -2.35
C GLU A 101 2.28 28.55 -1.06
N LEU A 102 2.02 27.25 -1.14
CA LEU A 102 2.08 26.34 0.01
C LEU A 102 3.49 25.78 0.29
N ASP A 103 4.52 26.21 -0.45
CA ASP A 103 5.91 25.73 -0.39
C ASP A 103 6.01 24.19 -0.44
N VAL A 104 5.25 23.58 -1.36
CA VAL A 104 5.25 22.13 -1.56
C VAL A 104 5.61 21.78 -3.01
N SER A 105 6.15 20.59 -3.21
CA SER A 105 6.41 20.12 -4.57
C SER A 105 5.08 19.98 -5.34
N HIS A 106 5.09 20.35 -6.62
CA HIS A 106 3.95 20.17 -7.52
C HIS A 106 3.42 18.73 -7.51
N VAL A 107 4.30 17.73 -7.43
CA VAL A 107 3.91 16.31 -7.39
C VAL A 107 3.15 15.98 -6.12
N THR A 108 3.56 16.53 -4.97
CA THR A 108 2.85 16.35 -3.69
C THR A 108 1.47 16.96 -3.73
N LEU A 109 1.34 18.17 -4.28
CA LEU A 109 0.03 18.82 -4.40
C LEU A 109 -0.86 18.11 -5.43
N LEU A 110 -0.31 17.69 -6.57
CA LEU A 110 -1.04 16.91 -7.57
C LEU A 110 -1.54 15.58 -7.01
N ALA A 111 -0.73 14.88 -6.21
CA ALA A 111 -1.16 13.67 -5.51
C ALA A 111 -2.27 13.97 -4.50
N CYS A 112 -2.19 15.09 -3.78
CA CYS A 112 -3.25 15.53 -2.87
C CYS A 112 -4.57 15.76 -3.62
N VAL A 113 -4.52 16.49 -4.73
CA VAL A 113 -5.71 16.81 -5.55
C VAL A 113 -6.34 15.55 -6.14
N ASN A 114 -5.52 14.64 -6.69
CA ASN A 114 -6.02 13.43 -7.36
C ASN A 114 -6.41 12.30 -6.40
N GLU A 115 -5.63 12.05 -5.34
CA GLU A 115 -5.83 10.90 -4.46
C GLU A 115 -6.70 11.24 -3.25
N ASP A 116 -6.42 12.37 -2.60
CA ASP A 116 -7.06 12.74 -1.33
C ASP A 116 -8.35 13.53 -1.56
N LEU A 117 -8.32 14.55 -2.43
CA LEU A 117 -9.51 15.34 -2.79
C LEU A 117 -10.33 14.69 -3.91
N ARG A 118 -9.73 13.78 -4.68
CA ARG A 118 -10.36 13.09 -5.82
C ARG A 118 -10.94 14.03 -6.88
N CYS A 119 -10.32 15.20 -7.03
CA CYS A 119 -10.68 16.14 -8.08
C CYS A 119 -10.07 15.63 -9.40
N HIS A 120 -10.92 15.08 -10.25
CA HIS A 120 -10.55 14.71 -11.62
C HIS A 120 -11.07 15.76 -12.59
N SER A 121 -10.27 16.12 -13.60
CA SER A 121 -10.77 16.93 -14.69
C SER A 121 -11.80 16.13 -15.50
N TYR A 122 -13.02 16.67 -15.64
CA TYR A 122 -14.08 16.09 -16.48
C TYR A 122 -13.81 16.27 -17.99
N SER A 123 -12.55 16.27 -18.41
CA SER A 123 -12.21 16.35 -19.83
C SER A 123 -11.66 15.00 -20.27
N LYS A 124 -12.58 14.15 -20.76
CA LYS A 124 -12.45 13.34 -21.99
C LYS A 124 -13.56 12.29 -22.08
N HIS A 125 -14.57 12.57 -22.91
CA HIS A 125 -15.21 11.59 -23.78
C HIS A 125 -15.87 12.35 -24.95
N ILE A 126 -15.06 12.77 -25.95
CA ILE A 126 -15.59 12.92 -27.30
C ILE A 126 -15.62 11.50 -27.87
N ASP A 127 -16.69 10.77 -27.57
CA ASP A 127 -17.07 9.66 -28.41
C ASP A 127 -17.74 10.23 -29.65
N PHE A 128 -17.10 9.99 -30.79
CA PHE A 128 -17.78 9.92 -32.06
C PHE A 128 -18.80 8.77 -32.00
N ALA A 129 -19.97 9.01 -31.40
CA ALA A 129 -21.11 8.10 -31.45
C ALA A 129 -22.16 8.69 -32.40
N PRO A 130 -22.62 7.95 -33.44
CA PRO A 130 -23.71 8.40 -34.29
C PRO A 130 -25.00 8.60 -33.45
N LYS A 131 -25.78 9.62 -33.84
CA LYS A 131 -26.87 10.28 -33.10
C LYS A 131 -28.06 9.41 -32.63
N THR A 132 -28.01 8.08 -32.67
CA THR A 132 -29.20 7.24 -32.46
C THR A 132 -29.38 6.69 -31.04
N HIS A 133 -28.55 7.09 -30.06
CA HIS A 133 -28.73 6.65 -28.67
C HIS A 133 -28.48 7.78 -27.67
N ARG A 134 -29.34 8.80 -27.64
CA ARG A 134 -29.48 9.67 -26.46
C ARG A 134 -30.70 9.23 -25.66
N SER A 135 -30.51 8.94 -24.37
CA SER A 135 -31.63 8.76 -23.45
C SER A 135 -32.40 10.09 -23.30
N PRO A 136 -33.74 10.10 -23.18
CA PRO A 136 -34.56 11.31 -23.38
C PRO A 136 -34.50 12.36 -22.26
N SER A 137 -33.63 12.19 -21.26
CA SER A 137 -33.70 12.94 -20.01
C SER A 137 -32.35 13.56 -19.61
N SER A 138 -31.63 14.15 -20.56
CA SER A 138 -30.60 15.13 -20.23
C SER A 138 -31.18 16.53 -20.42
N PRO A 139 -31.23 17.37 -19.37
CA PRO A 139 -31.65 18.76 -19.52
C PRO A 139 -30.63 19.48 -20.41
N ASP A 140 -31.12 20.29 -21.35
CA ASP A 140 -30.32 21.03 -22.31
C ASP A 140 -29.33 21.98 -21.60
N PHE A 141 -28.10 21.52 -21.40
CA PHE A 141 -26.99 22.41 -21.11
C PHE A 141 -26.45 22.94 -22.43
N ASN A 142 -26.82 24.17 -22.73
CA ASN A 142 -26.43 24.90 -23.92
C ASN A 142 -24.91 25.15 -23.91
N PRO A 143 -24.16 24.70 -24.93
CA PRO A 143 -22.70 24.83 -24.99
C PRO A 143 -22.18 26.26 -25.22
N MET A 144 -23.06 27.27 -25.15
CA MET A 144 -22.69 28.70 -25.22
C MET A 144 -22.47 29.34 -23.84
N ASP A 145 -22.78 28.66 -22.73
CA ASP A 145 -22.88 29.37 -21.45
C ASP A 145 -21.55 29.58 -20.71
N TYR A 146 -20.43 28.96 -21.12
CA TYR A 146 -19.15 29.17 -20.43
C TYR A 146 -17.94 29.13 -21.36
N PHE A 147 -17.81 30.18 -22.17
CA PHE A 147 -16.53 30.64 -22.70
C PHE A 147 -16.37 32.13 -22.42
N PHE A 148 -15.74 32.49 -21.31
CA PHE A 148 -14.99 33.75 -21.20
C PHE A 148 -13.70 33.48 -20.41
N TRP A 149 -12.60 33.82 -21.09
CA TRP A 149 -11.16 33.77 -20.81
C TRP A 149 -10.68 33.66 -19.36
#